data_AF-A0A6L5XFP0-F1
#
_entry.id   AF-A0A6L5XFP0-F1
#
_cell.length_a   1.000
_cell.length_b   1.000
_cell.length_c   1.000
_cell.angle_alpha   90.00
_cell.angle_beta   90.00
_cell.angle_gamma   90.00
#
_symmetry.space_group_name_H-M   'P 1'
#
loop_
_entity.id
_entity.type
_entity.pdbx_description
1 polymer ?
#
loop_
_entity_poly.entity_id
_entity_poly.type
_entity_poly.pdbx_seq_one_letter_code
_entity_poly.pdbx_strand_id
1 'polypeptide(L)'
;MSDSEKFERLCTEQEGLYRAEFEQVFAALFAADERQRVIYKTAFWDGTEELPASPDTAKIAEAINNAGFAGNEALCKDFTRYCEIVLEGKRLQQSYLAELTSQATPTDEPPRLQQGEGWRFMNFSIIAPQELHQAITSELDRQAVKGVGLWANETEPSDDDEGLDEFMCVEAYNVQCSNQPFYSDLKNYGITPRLLNKELTRLLFALLKSMGDDIKSNTAEPHKVKFKIIERLRGLDDVPIWGLLFQILLLQGLCKMLECCTLTESDTGYQDAVLLYEWLQERLSEKLISFTFKPWGKGDRERLKPLTDYLYSTEVGRLVQNTFFGVHRLADDEPATADQPQGNQPPASQEPATGRELPSELDTEQAREYFARAVVAGLMSEQYKWLASQSLLACFCREMSVNLDLGKGYSSEGQKRLSWKPFEALFNVKAKNLTTSLNDIKKTGQDPIGIEKVEAIFKD
;
A
#
# COMPACT_ATOMS: atom_id res chain seq x y z
N MET A 1 -36.29 2.13 -27.88
CA MET A 1 -34.87 1.86 -27.62
C MET A 1 -34.72 1.93 -26.11
N SER A 2 -34.30 0.85 -25.48
CA SER A 2 -34.01 0.88 -24.04
C SER A 2 -32.81 1.79 -23.78
N ASP A 3 -32.68 2.31 -22.57
CA ASP A 3 -31.50 3.12 -22.22
C ASP A 3 -30.21 2.28 -22.31
N SER A 4 -30.30 0.95 -22.12
CA SER A 4 -29.20 0.01 -22.35
C SER A 4 -28.76 -0.03 -23.82
N GLU A 5 -29.71 -0.19 -24.75
CA GLU A 5 -29.43 -0.12 -26.20
C GLU A 5 -28.88 1.26 -26.61
N LYS A 6 -29.32 2.32 -25.92
CA LYS A 6 -28.79 3.68 -26.12
C LYS A 6 -27.34 3.77 -25.67
N PHE A 7 -27.00 3.24 -24.49
CA PHE A 7 -25.64 3.25 -23.94
C PHE A 7 -24.68 2.43 -24.80
N GLU A 8 -25.06 1.19 -25.17
CA GLU A 8 -24.23 0.33 -26.04
C GLU A 8 -23.95 0.98 -27.39
N ARG A 9 -24.94 1.66 -27.97
CA ARG A 9 -24.77 2.42 -29.21
C ARG A 9 -23.77 3.57 -29.04
N LEU A 10 -23.84 4.29 -27.92
CA LEU A 10 -22.90 5.38 -27.62
C LEU A 10 -21.47 4.86 -27.43
N CYS A 11 -21.29 3.75 -26.71
CA CYS A 11 -19.97 3.12 -26.56
C CYS A 11 -19.40 2.67 -27.92
N THR A 12 -20.21 2.02 -28.75
CA THR A 12 -19.80 1.56 -30.08
C THR A 12 -19.41 2.74 -30.99
N GLU A 13 -20.17 3.83 -30.96
CA GLU A 13 -19.88 5.05 -31.72
C GLU A 13 -18.61 5.73 -31.20
N GLN A 14 -18.42 5.80 -29.88
CA GLN A 14 -17.22 6.36 -29.24
C GLN A 14 -15.96 5.61 -29.64
N GLU A 15 -15.98 4.27 -29.59
CA GLU A 15 -14.85 3.43 -30.01
C GLU A 15 -14.53 3.59 -31.49
N GLY A 16 -15.56 3.68 -32.35
CA GLY A 16 -15.40 3.86 -33.79
C GLY A 16 -14.83 5.23 -34.20
N LEU A 17 -14.99 6.25 -33.35
CA LEU A 17 -14.50 7.61 -33.60
C LEU A 17 -13.08 7.85 -33.08
N TYR A 18 -12.63 7.06 -32.11
CA TYR A 18 -11.37 7.32 -31.41
C TYR A 18 -10.16 7.21 -32.35
N ARG A 19 -9.23 8.17 -32.24
CA ARG A 19 -7.98 8.24 -32.99
C ARG A 19 -6.83 8.58 -32.06
N ALA A 20 -5.62 8.08 -32.35
CA ALA A 20 -4.45 8.30 -31.50
C ALA A 20 -4.11 9.80 -31.34
N GLU A 21 -4.43 10.61 -32.34
CA GLU A 21 -4.26 12.07 -32.33
C GLU A 21 -5.12 12.77 -31.26
N PHE A 22 -6.19 12.13 -30.77
CA PHE A 22 -7.03 12.69 -29.71
C PHE A 22 -6.26 12.89 -28.41
N GLU A 23 -5.25 12.08 -28.13
CA GLU A 23 -4.42 12.20 -26.91
C GLU A 23 -3.68 13.55 -26.86
N GLN A 24 -3.21 14.04 -28.01
CA GLN A 24 -2.56 15.35 -28.09
C GLN A 24 -3.57 16.48 -27.89
N VAL A 25 -4.78 16.33 -28.41
CA VAL A 25 -5.88 17.30 -28.23
C VAL A 25 -6.36 17.30 -26.76
N PHE A 26 -6.47 16.14 -26.12
CA PHE A 26 -6.79 16.02 -24.70
C PHE A 26 -5.72 16.64 -23.81
N ALA A 27 -4.44 16.39 -24.08
CA ALA A 27 -3.34 17.02 -23.35
C ALA A 27 -3.41 18.56 -23.44
N ALA A 28 -3.66 19.09 -24.63
CA ALA A 28 -3.84 20.54 -24.83
C ALA A 28 -5.09 21.08 -24.11
N LEU A 29 -6.20 20.34 -24.15
CA LEU A 29 -7.46 20.71 -23.51
C LEU A 29 -7.32 20.75 -21.97
N PHE A 30 -6.65 19.75 -21.39
CA PHE A 30 -6.45 19.65 -19.94
C PHE A 30 -5.46 20.69 -19.43
N ALA A 31 -4.43 21.00 -20.21
CA ALA A 31 -3.51 22.09 -19.88
C ALA A 31 -4.19 23.47 -19.87
N ALA A 32 -5.19 23.68 -20.73
CA ALA A 32 -5.94 24.93 -20.82
C ALA A 32 -7.00 25.07 -19.71
N ASP A 33 -7.66 23.97 -19.32
CA ASP A 33 -8.66 23.97 -18.26
C ASP A 33 -8.74 22.58 -17.61
N GLU A 34 -8.22 22.48 -16.39
CA GLU A 34 -8.22 21.25 -15.58
C GLU A 34 -9.64 20.70 -15.35
N ARG A 35 -10.68 21.55 -15.40
CA ARG A 35 -12.08 21.07 -15.28
C ARG A 35 -12.49 20.19 -16.46
N GLN A 36 -11.90 20.40 -17.64
CA GLN A 36 -12.14 19.54 -18.80
C GLN A 36 -11.60 18.12 -18.57
N ARG A 37 -10.57 17.97 -17.73
CA ARG A 37 -10.06 16.66 -17.34
C ARG A 37 -11.12 15.89 -16.56
N VAL A 38 -11.81 16.52 -15.60
CA VAL A 38 -12.90 15.88 -14.85
C VAL A 38 -14.04 15.44 -15.79
N ILE A 39 -14.37 16.26 -16.78
CA ILE A 39 -15.48 16.01 -17.72
C ILE A 39 -15.14 14.93 -18.74
N TYR A 40 -13.94 14.91 -19.33
CA TYR A 40 -13.60 14.03 -20.45
C TYR A 40 -12.70 12.86 -20.09
N LYS A 41 -12.09 12.85 -18.91
CA LYS A 41 -11.42 11.64 -18.41
C LYS A 41 -12.47 10.55 -18.21
N THR A 42 -12.27 9.45 -18.91
CA THR A 42 -13.16 8.27 -18.86
C THR A 42 -12.75 7.31 -17.73
N ALA A 43 -11.48 7.33 -17.32
CA ALA A 43 -10.98 6.53 -16.20
C ALA A 43 -11.30 7.18 -14.85
N PHE A 44 -11.88 6.41 -13.94
CA PHE A 44 -12.16 6.82 -12.54
C PHE A 44 -12.99 8.12 -12.42
N TRP A 45 -13.96 8.31 -13.32
CA TRP A 45 -14.85 9.46 -13.24
C TRP A 45 -15.78 9.38 -12.02
N ASP A 46 -15.89 10.48 -11.29
CA ASP A 46 -16.84 10.63 -10.19
C ASP A 46 -18.24 10.95 -10.74
N GLY A 47 -19.16 10.00 -10.59
CA GLY A 47 -20.54 10.12 -11.05
C GLY A 47 -21.37 11.20 -10.32
N THR A 48 -20.86 11.78 -9.23
CA THR A 48 -21.51 12.89 -8.50
C THR A 48 -21.18 14.28 -9.07
N GLU A 49 -20.23 14.36 -10.01
CA GLU A 49 -19.78 15.62 -10.59
C GLU A 49 -20.82 16.33 -11.46
N GLU A 50 -20.89 17.66 -11.36
CA GLU A 50 -21.80 18.46 -12.18
C GLU A 50 -21.33 18.52 -13.65
N LEU A 51 -22.08 17.89 -14.55
CA LEU A 51 -21.81 17.92 -15.99
C LEU A 51 -22.40 19.18 -16.66
N PRO A 52 -21.67 19.83 -17.59
CA PRO A 52 -22.22 20.94 -18.35
C PRO A 52 -23.35 20.47 -19.28
N ALA A 53 -24.25 21.38 -19.69
CA ALA A 53 -25.38 21.07 -20.59
C ALA A 53 -24.96 20.76 -22.05
N SER A 54 -23.77 21.21 -22.46
CA SER A 54 -23.18 20.93 -23.77
C SER A 54 -21.66 20.98 -23.68
N PRO A 55 -20.92 20.37 -24.63
CA PRO A 55 -19.48 20.57 -24.74
C PRO A 55 -19.13 22.06 -24.89
N ASP A 56 -18.02 22.47 -24.30
CA ASP A 56 -17.47 23.82 -24.52
C ASP A 56 -16.73 23.85 -25.87
N THR A 57 -17.49 24.11 -26.93
CA THR A 57 -16.98 24.06 -28.31
C THR A 57 -15.87 25.09 -28.56
N ALA A 58 -15.83 26.19 -27.83
CA ALA A 58 -14.77 27.19 -27.93
C ALA A 58 -13.44 26.63 -27.40
N LYS A 59 -13.45 26.02 -26.21
CA LYS A 59 -12.25 25.38 -25.63
C LYS A 59 -11.80 24.17 -26.44
N ILE A 60 -12.74 23.38 -26.95
CA ILE A 60 -12.41 22.25 -27.84
C ILE A 60 -11.70 22.75 -29.10
N ALA A 61 -12.23 23.80 -29.75
CA ALA A 61 -11.59 24.37 -30.94
C ALA A 61 -10.20 24.94 -30.65
N GLU A 62 -10.04 25.61 -29.50
CA GLU A 62 -8.74 26.12 -29.05
C GLU A 62 -7.73 24.99 -28.81
N ALA A 63 -8.15 23.91 -28.13
CA ALA A 63 -7.30 22.75 -27.88
C ALA A 63 -6.87 22.04 -29.17
N ILE A 64 -7.79 21.87 -30.12
CA ILE A 64 -7.50 21.32 -31.45
C ILE A 64 -6.46 22.17 -32.18
N ASN A 65 -6.58 23.50 -32.09
CA ASN A 65 -5.63 24.43 -32.70
C ASN A 65 -4.25 24.35 -32.04
N ASN A 66 -4.20 24.32 -30.71
CA ASN A 66 -2.96 24.21 -29.95
C ASN A 66 -2.25 22.87 -30.18
N ALA A 67 -3.01 21.81 -30.42
CA ALA A 67 -2.48 20.50 -30.82
C ALA A 67 -2.06 20.42 -32.31
N GLY A 68 -2.25 21.49 -33.10
CA GLY A 68 -1.83 21.56 -34.49
C GLY A 68 -2.76 20.89 -35.50
N PHE A 69 -4.00 20.58 -35.12
CA PHE A 69 -4.95 19.84 -35.96
C PHE A 69 -6.08 20.68 -36.57
N ALA A 70 -6.06 22.01 -36.40
CA ALA A 70 -7.12 22.90 -36.90
C ALA A 70 -7.39 22.79 -38.41
N GLY A 71 -6.40 22.40 -39.22
CA GLY A 71 -6.57 22.17 -40.67
C GLY A 71 -7.19 20.83 -41.05
N ASN A 72 -7.41 19.92 -40.09
CA ASN A 72 -7.96 18.59 -40.33
C ASN A 72 -9.45 18.57 -39.97
N GLU A 73 -10.31 18.96 -40.91
CA GLU A 73 -11.76 19.07 -40.69
C GLU A 73 -12.41 17.77 -40.22
N ALA A 74 -11.94 16.62 -40.73
CA ALA A 74 -12.45 15.31 -40.32
C ALA A 74 -12.13 15.01 -38.85
N LEU A 75 -10.88 15.24 -38.42
CA LEU A 75 -10.48 15.07 -37.02
C LEU A 75 -11.21 16.04 -36.10
N CYS A 76 -11.36 17.30 -36.49
CA CYS A 76 -12.09 18.30 -35.71
C CYS A 76 -13.54 17.86 -35.45
N LYS A 77 -14.21 17.37 -36.50
CA LYS A 77 -15.59 16.87 -36.43
C LYS A 77 -15.69 15.62 -35.55
N ASP A 78 -14.80 14.66 -35.76
CA ASP A 78 -14.81 13.40 -35.02
C ASP A 78 -14.51 13.63 -33.53
N PHE A 79 -13.55 14.50 -33.19
CA PHE A 79 -13.24 14.85 -31.80
C PHE A 79 -14.39 15.58 -31.12
N THR A 80 -15.02 16.54 -31.81
CA THR A 80 -16.20 17.24 -31.27
C THR A 80 -17.33 16.25 -30.99
N ARG A 81 -17.60 15.33 -31.93
CA ARG A 81 -18.60 14.28 -31.76
C ARG A 81 -18.24 13.32 -30.63
N TYR A 82 -16.97 12.97 -30.48
CA TYR A 82 -16.47 12.17 -29.37
C TYR A 82 -16.78 12.83 -28.02
N CYS A 83 -16.48 14.12 -27.87
CA CYS A 83 -16.81 14.88 -26.66
C CYS A 83 -18.32 14.92 -26.35
N GLU A 84 -19.17 15.06 -27.38
CA GLU A 84 -20.62 14.97 -27.21
C GLU A 84 -21.07 13.60 -26.69
N ILE A 85 -20.55 12.52 -27.27
CA ILE A 85 -20.90 11.15 -26.90
C ILE A 85 -20.48 10.86 -25.45
N VAL A 86 -19.27 11.27 -25.05
CA VAL A 86 -18.80 11.12 -23.66
C VAL A 86 -19.76 11.82 -22.69
N LEU A 87 -20.16 13.04 -23.01
CA LEU A 87 -21.08 13.81 -22.17
C LEU A 87 -22.48 13.18 -22.11
N GLU A 88 -22.99 12.68 -23.23
CA GLU A 88 -24.27 11.97 -23.30
C GLU A 88 -24.24 10.65 -22.52
N GLY A 89 -23.17 9.87 -22.66
CA GLY A 89 -22.95 8.61 -21.94
C GLY A 89 -22.86 8.82 -20.43
N LYS A 90 -22.09 9.82 -19.98
CA LYS A 90 -21.97 10.17 -18.55
C LYS A 90 -23.30 10.60 -17.93
N ARG A 91 -24.13 11.37 -18.65
CA ARG A 91 -25.47 11.73 -18.17
C ARG A 91 -26.39 10.52 -18.03
N LEU A 92 -26.31 9.60 -18.99
CA LEU A 92 -27.08 8.36 -18.94
C LEU A 92 -26.66 7.51 -17.73
N GLN A 93 -25.36 7.48 -17.42
CA GLN A 93 -24.83 6.87 -16.19
C GLN A 93 -25.32 7.57 -14.92
N GLN A 94 -25.38 8.90 -14.90
CA GLN A 94 -25.94 9.68 -13.79
C GLN A 94 -27.43 9.41 -13.56
N SER A 95 -28.23 9.30 -14.62
CA SER A 95 -29.65 8.94 -14.48
C SER A 95 -29.82 7.54 -13.91
N TYR A 96 -28.99 6.58 -14.32
CA TYR A 96 -29.00 5.24 -13.71
C TYR A 96 -28.59 5.25 -12.25
N LEU A 97 -27.54 6.00 -11.89
CA LEU A 97 -27.11 6.14 -10.50
C LEU A 97 -28.23 6.72 -9.63
N ALA A 98 -28.94 7.75 -10.12
CA ALA A 98 -30.08 8.36 -9.44
C ALA A 98 -31.25 7.38 -9.27
N GLU A 99 -31.57 6.60 -10.30
CA GLU A 99 -32.60 5.54 -10.21
C GLU A 99 -32.22 4.46 -9.20
N LEU A 100 -30.98 3.98 -9.24
CA LEU A 100 -30.47 2.96 -8.32
C LEU A 100 -30.44 3.45 -6.87
N THR A 101 -30.01 4.69 -6.63
CA THR A 101 -30.02 5.31 -5.28
C THR A 101 -31.44 5.57 -4.78
N SER A 102 -32.39 5.87 -5.66
CA SER A 102 -33.81 6.02 -5.27
C SER A 102 -34.48 4.69 -4.91
N GLN A 103 -33.97 3.57 -5.43
CA GLN A 103 -34.45 2.21 -5.17
C GLN A 103 -33.70 1.51 -4.02
N ALA A 104 -32.53 2.03 -3.62
CA ALA A 104 -31.77 1.52 -2.49
C ALA A 104 -32.47 1.87 -1.18
N THR A 105 -32.87 0.86 -0.40
CA THR A 105 -33.31 1.05 0.98
C THR A 105 -32.11 1.48 1.87
N PRO A 106 -32.27 2.41 2.83
CA PRO A 106 -31.18 2.91 3.68
C PRO A 106 -30.52 1.90 4.64
N THR A 107 -30.71 0.60 4.44
CA THR A 107 -30.38 -0.45 5.42
C THR A 107 -29.12 -1.26 5.10
N ASP A 108 -28.50 -1.07 3.94
CA ASP A 108 -27.21 -1.70 3.67
C ASP A 108 -26.09 -0.72 4.07
N GLU A 109 -25.87 -0.58 5.39
CA GLU A 109 -24.54 -0.20 5.87
C GLU A 109 -23.54 -1.09 5.09
N PRO A 110 -22.49 -0.53 4.44
CA PRO A 110 -21.49 -1.36 3.80
C PRO A 110 -21.03 -2.38 4.84
N PRO A 111 -21.05 -3.68 4.53
CA PRO A 111 -20.86 -4.72 5.53
C PRO A 111 -19.60 -4.38 6.31
N ARG A 112 -19.75 -4.09 7.61
CA ARG A 112 -18.64 -3.74 8.49
C ARG A 112 -17.58 -4.81 8.27
N LEU A 113 -16.47 -4.43 7.64
CA LEU A 113 -15.41 -5.36 7.30
C LEU A 113 -14.96 -6.00 8.61
N GLN A 114 -15.23 -7.29 8.76
CA GLN A 114 -14.85 -8.02 9.96
C GLN A 114 -13.35 -7.86 10.17
N GLN A 115 -12.95 -7.45 11.37
CA GLN A 115 -11.54 -7.36 11.76
C GLN A 115 -10.95 -8.77 11.77
N GLY A 116 -10.25 -9.13 10.71
CA GLY A 116 -9.47 -10.37 10.61
C GLY A 116 -7.98 -10.06 10.54
N GLU A 117 -7.14 -10.91 11.13
CA GLU A 117 -5.69 -10.87 10.92
C GLU A 117 -5.35 -11.31 9.50
N GLY A 118 -4.62 -10.47 8.74
CA GLY A 118 -4.11 -10.79 7.41
C GLY A 118 -4.34 -9.69 6.37
N TRP A 119 -3.80 -9.90 5.16
CA TRP A 119 -4.00 -8.99 4.04
C TRP A 119 -5.46 -8.94 3.61
N ARG A 120 -5.99 -7.73 3.44
CA ARG A 120 -7.34 -7.44 2.98
C ARG A 120 -7.29 -6.85 1.58
N PHE A 121 -8.27 -7.23 0.78
CA PHE A 121 -8.48 -6.69 -0.57
C PHE A 121 -9.69 -5.75 -0.56
N MET A 122 -9.63 -4.71 -1.36
CA MET A 122 -10.79 -3.84 -1.57
C MET A 122 -11.80 -4.59 -2.44
N ASN A 123 -13.03 -4.72 -1.94
CA ASN A 123 -14.13 -5.18 -2.77
C ASN A 123 -14.64 -3.99 -3.58
N PHE A 124 -14.76 -4.15 -4.90
CA PHE A 124 -15.48 -3.23 -5.75
C PHE A 124 -16.82 -3.87 -6.11
N SER A 125 -17.88 -3.06 -6.12
CA SER A 125 -19.22 -3.49 -6.51
C SER A 125 -19.65 -2.64 -7.69
N ILE A 126 -19.98 -3.28 -8.81
CA ILE A 126 -20.56 -2.58 -9.96
C ILE A 126 -22.07 -2.64 -9.79
N ILE A 127 -22.68 -1.48 -9.56
CA ILE A 127 -24.13 -1.34 -9.47
C ILE A 127 -24.64 -0.99 -10.86
N ALA A 128 -25.43 -1.89 -11.46
CA ALA A 128 -26.01 -1.70 -12.78
C ALA A 128 -27.37 -2.41 -12.90
N PRO A 129 -28.27 -1.96 -13.81
CA PRO A 129 -29.46 -2.70 -14.20
C PRO A 129 -29.14 -4.15 -14.59
N GLN A 130 -30.06 -5.07 -14.30
CA GLN A 130 -29.85 -6.52 -14.48
C GLN A 130 -29.54 -6.87 -15.95
N GLU A 131 -30.08 -6.10 -16.88
CA GLU A 131 -29.90 -6.25 -18.32
C GLU A 131 -28.44 -6.03 -18.74
N LEU A 132 -27.68 -5.22 -17.99
CA LEU A 132 -26.28 -4.89 -18.30
C LEU A 132 -25.29 -5.86 -17.67
N HIS A 133 -25.71 -6.71 -16.73
CA HIS A 133 -24.79 -7.58 -15.95
C HIS A 133 -23.97 -8.51 -16.84
N GLN A 134 -24.57 -9.08 -17.89
CA GLN A 134 -23.87 -9.98 -18.80
C GLN A 134 -22.84 -9.23 -19.66
N ALA A 135 -23.19 -8.06 -20.18
CA ALA A 135 -22.29 -7.24 -20.98
C ALA A 135 -21.09 -6.77 -20.14
N ILE A 136 -21.36 -6.29 -18.92
CA ILE A 136 -20.33 -5.89 -17.96
C ILE A 136 -19.41 -7.06 -17.65
N THR A 137 -19.95 -8.22 -17.24
CA THR A 137 -19.13 -9.39 -16.88
C THR A 137 -18.23 -9.82 -18.04
N SER A 138 -18.79 -9.89 -19.26
CA SER A 138 -18.03 -10.25 -20.47
C SER A 138 -16.89 -9.27 -20.76
N GLU A 139 -17.13 -7.98 -20.53
CA GLU A 139 -16.12 -6.95 -20.71
C GLU A 139 -15.03 -7.01 -19.64
N LEU A 140 -15.38 -7.22 -18.37
CA LEU A 140 -14.39 -7.40 -17.29
C LEU A 140 -13.49 -8.62 -17.58
N ASP A 141 -14.06 -9.74 -18.03
CA ASP A 141 -13.29 -10.93 -18.40
C ASP A 141 -12.35 -10.63 -19.59
N ARG A 142 -12.85 -9.91 -20.60
CA ARG A 142 -12.03 -9.48 -21.74
C ARG A 142 -10.87 -8.58 -21.31
N GLN A 143 -11.11 -7.64 -20.42
CA GLN A 143 -10.09 -6.74 -19.88
C GLN A 143 -9.07 -7.49 -19.02
N ALA A 144 -9.52 -8.47 -18.22
CA ALA A 144 -8.65 -9.33 -17.44
C ALA A 144 -7.66 -10.13 -18.30
N VAL A 145 -8.16 -10.74 -19.39
CA VAL A 145 -7.32 -11.50 -20.33
C VAL A 145 -6.31 -10.60 -21.03
N LYS A 146 -6.72 -9.39 -21.43
CA LYS A 146 -5.85 -8.43 -22.12
C LYS A 146 -4.95 -7.63 -21.19
N GLY A 147 -5.17 -7.67 -19.87
CA GLY A 147 -4.43 -6.87 -18.90
C GLY A 147 -4.65 -5.35 -19.08
N VAL A 148 -5.88 -4.92 -19.39
CA VAL A 148 -6.21 -3.50 -19.60
C VAL A 148 -7.26 -3.03 -18.58
N GLY A 149 -7.54 -1.73 -18.51
CA GLY A 149 -8.54 -1.18 -17.58
C GLY A 149 -8.19 -1.48 -16.12
N LEU A 150 -9.10 -2.07 -15.35
CA LEU A 150 -8.84 -2.40 -13.92
C LEU A 150 -7.70 -3.43 -13.74
N TRP A 151 -7.32 -4.14 -14.79
CA TRP A 151 -6.26 -5.16 -14.79
C TRP A 151 -4.94 -4.65 -15.34
N ALA A 152 -4.88 -3.39 -15.80
CA ALA A 152 -3.65 -2.77 -16.26
C ALA A 152 -2.60 -2.72 -15.14
N ASN A 153 -1.37 -2.98 -15.52
CA ASN A 153 -0.21 -2.74 -14.68
C ASN A 153 0.43 -1.46 -15.22
N GLU A 154 0.50 -0.44 -14.37
CA GLU A 154 1.07 0.84 -14.75
C GLU A 154 2.30 1.07 -13.89
N THR A 155 3.46 1.18 -14.54
CA THR A 155 4.68 1.68 -13.93
C THR A 155 4.95 3.06 -14.49
N GLU A 156 4.88 4.07 -13.64
CA GLU A 156 5.19 5.44 -14.03
C GLU A 156 6.64 5.54 -14.55
N PRO A 157 6.89 6.34 -15.59
CA PRO A 157 8.24 6.62 -16.02
C PRO A 157 9.03 7.30 -14.88
N SER A 158 10.34 7.10 -14.86
CA SER A 158 11.21 7.83 -13.94
C SER A 158 11.26 9.30 -14.38
N ASP A 159 10.98 10.20 -13.45
CA ASP A 159 11.21 11.64 -13.61
C ASP A 159 12.67 12.03 -13.29
N ASP A 160 13.53 11.05 -12.96
CA ASP A 160 14.93 11.31 -12.63
C ASP A 160 15.70 11.66 -13.92
N ASP A 161 16.33 12.84 -13.94
CA ASP A 161 17.23 13.25 -15.01
C ASP A 161 18.60 12.55 -14.83
N GLU A 162 18.88 11.53 -15.66
CA GLU A 162 20.17 10.83 -15.69
C GLU A 162 21.35 11.77 -15.92
N GLY A 163 21.14 12.91 -16.62
CA GLY A 163 22.17 13.92 -16.83
C GLY A 163 22.66 14.58 -15.53
N LEU A 164 21.88 14.49 -14.45
CA LEU A 164 22.30 14.98 -13.14
C LEU A 164 23.41 14.13 -12.51
N ASP A 165 23.55 12.86 -12.91
CA ASP A 165 24.58 11.96 -12.37
C ASP A 165 26.00 12.51 -12.65
N GLU A 166 26.21 13.24 -13.76
CA GLU A 166 27.50 13.90 -14.08
C GLU A 166 27.95 14.88 -12.97
N PHE A 167 27.00 15.50 -12.28
CA PHE A 167 27.27 16.50 -11.25
C PHE A 167 27.32 15.91 -9.83
N MET A 168 26.97 14.63 -9.65
CA MET A 168 26.90 13.93 -8.35
C MET A 168 28.12 13.03 -8.07
N CYS A 169 29.12 13.04 -8.95
CA CYS A 169 30.25 12.10 -8.95
C CYS A 169 31.06 12.05 -7.62
N VAL A 170 30.88 10.96 -6.86
CA VAL A 170 31.82 10.46 -5.85
C VAL A 170 31.90 8.94 -6.02
N GLU A 171 33.09 8.34 -5.98
CA GLU A 171 33.24 6.88 -6.08
C GLU A 171 32.48 6.15 -4.95
N ALA A 172 31.45 5.40 -5.31
CA ALA A 172 30.79 4.38 -4.48
C ALA A 172 30.35 3.26 -5.45
N TYR A 173 30.20 1.96 -5.18
CA TYR A 173 29.97 1.15 -3.98
C TYR A 173 30.58 -0.25 -4.16
N ASN A 174 31.35 -0.74 -3.19
CA ASN A 174 31.91 -2.08 -3.23
C ASN A 174 31.12 -3.07 -2.34
N VAL A 175 29.82 -3.21 -2.60
CA VAL A 175 28.88 -3.94 -1.71
C VAL A 175 28.83 -5.43 -2.05
N GLN A 176 28.91 -6.28 -1.02
CA GLN A 176 28.59 -7.70 -1.13
C GLN A 176 27.17 -7.96 -0.61
N CYS A 177 26.29 -8.46 -1.48
CA CYS A 177 24.92 -8.83 -1.14
C CYS A 177 24.62 -10.29 -1.47
N SER A 178 23.58 -10.84 -0.85
CA SER A 178 23.05 -12.17 -1.16
C SER A 178 21.53 -12.15 -1.24
N ASN A 179 20.97 -12.76 -2.28
CA ASN A 179 19.51 -12.97 -2.41
C ASN A 179 19.03 -14.20 -1.61
N GLN A 180 19.92 -14.88 -0.87
CA GLN A 180 19.58 -16.06 -0.08
C GLN A 180 18.56 -15.79 1.03
N PRO A 181 18.64 -14.68 1.81
CA PRO A 181 17.64 -14.36 2.82
C PRO A 181 16.24 -14.22 2.21
N PHE A 182 16.12 -13.51 1.08
CA PHE A 182 14.87 -13.38 0.34
C PHE A 182 14.35 -14.73 -0.16
N TYR A 183 15.21 -15.57 -0.74
CA TYR A 183 14.82 -16.92 -1.17
C TYR A 183 14.29 -17.78 -0.01
N SER A 184 14.95 -17.70 1.16
CA SER A 184 14.51 -18.37 2.37
C SER A 184 13.13 -17.91 2.82
N ASP A 185 12.86 -16.61 2.80
CA ASP A 185 11.54 -16.06 3.12
C ASP A 185 10.47 -16.59 2.15
N LEU A 186 10.71 -16.49 0.84
CA LEU A 186 9.76 -16.99 -0.17
C LEU A 186 9.47 -18.48 0.00
N LYS A 187 10.46 -19.28 0.41
CA LYS A 187 10.27 -20.70 0.69
C LYS A 187 9.46 -20.93 1.96
N ASN A 188 9.75 -20.18 3.03
CA ASN A 188 9.09 -20.30 4.34
C ASN A 188 7.60 -19.97 4.26
N TYR A 189 7.23 -18.93 3.50
CA TYR A 189 5.84 -18.56 3.27
C TYR A 189 5.14 -19.41 2.20
N GLY A 190 5.88 -20.28 1.51
CA GLY A 190 5.32 -21.18 0.50
C GLY A 190 5.11 -20.53 -0.87
N ILE A 191 5.73 -19.37 -1.16
CA ILE A 191 5.65 -18.70 -2.46
C ILE A 191 6.33 -19.55 -3.54
N THR A 192 7.58 -20.00 -3.35
CA THR A 192 8.35 -20.77 -4.35
C THR A 192 7.95 -22.24 -4.56
N PRO A 193 7.15 -22.89 -3.67
CA PRO A 193 6.54 -24.18 -4.00
C PRO A 193 5.05 -24.12 -4.38
N ARG A 194 4.30 -23.06 -4.03
CA ARG A 194 2.83 -23.01 -4.23
C ARG A 194 2.36 -21.93 -5.19
N LEU A 195 3.02 -20.78 -5.23
CA LEU A 195 2.62 -19.66 -6.09
C LEU A 195 3.48 -19.59 -7.37
N LEU A 196 4.80 -19.62 -7.19
CA LEU A 196 5.77 -19.70 -8.27
C LEU A 196 6.21 -21.15 -8.43
N ASN A 197 6.33 -21.61 -9.68
CA ASN A 197 7.00 -22.86 -9.99
C ASN A 197 8.52 -22.64 -10.09
N LYS A 198 9.26 -23.70 -10.42
CA LYS A 198 10.72 -23.69 -10.50
C LYS A 198 11.24 -22.72 -11.57
N GLU A 199 10.57 -22.67 -12.71
CA GLU A 199 10.91 -21.85 -13.87
C GLU A 199 10.69 -20.36 -13.55
N LEU A 200 9.53 -20.01 -13.00
CA LEU A 200 9.20 -18.65 -12.58
C LEU A 200 10.09 -18.17 -11.43
N THR A 201 10.42 -19.05 -10.49
CA THR A 201 11.40 -18.75 -9.44
C THR A 201 12.77 -18.44 -10.06
N ARG A 202 13.25 -19.24 -11.02
CA ARG A 202 14.52 -18.94 -11.70
C ARG A 202 14.49 -17.63 -12.45
N LEU A 203 13.38 -17.32 -13.13
CA LEU A 203 13.21 -16.05 -13.82
C LEU A 203 13.29 -14.87 -12.85
N LEU A 204 12.58 -14.94 -11.71
CA LEU A 204 12.62 -13.91 -10.67
C LEU A 204 14.07 -13.65 -10.21
N PHE A 205 14.81 -14.70 -9.88
CA PHE A 205 16.19 -14.55 -9.38
C PHE A 205 17.19 -14.16 -10.48
N ALA A 206 16.93 -14.52 -11.73
CA ALA A 206 17.72 -14.03 -12.86
C ALA A 206 17.54 -12.52 -13.06
N LEU A 207 16.30 -12.04 -12.96
CA LEU A 207 15.98 -10.61 -13.01
C LEU A 207 16.57 -9.85 -11.81
N LEU A 208 16.44 -10.38 -10.59
CA LEU A 208 17.07 -9.81 -9.38
C LEU A 208 18.59 -9.74 -9.52
N LYS A 209 19.23 -10.79 -10.05
CA LYS A 209 20.67 -10.77 -10.31
C LYS A 209 21.02 -9.68 -11.31
N SER A 210 20.28 -9.59 -12.41
CA SER A 210 20.51 -8.57 -13.44
C SER A 210 20.34 -7.15 -12.90
N MET A 211 19.35 -6.92 -12.03
CA MET A 211 19.15 -5.65 -11.32
C MET A 211 20.28 -5.36 -10.33
N GLY A 212 20.74 -6.36 -9.57
CA GLY A 212 21.90 -6.22 -8.71
C GLY A 212 23.19 -5.92 -9.47
N ASP A 213 23.39 -6.53 -10.64
CA ASP A 213 24.53 -6.25 -11.52
C ASP A 213 24.49 -4.81 -12.06
N ASP A 214 23.31 -4.28 -12.36
CA ASP A 214 23.15 -2.88 -12.77
C ASP A 214 23.36 -1.90 -11.64
N ILE A 215 22.81 -2.18 -10.45
CA ILE A 215 23.09 -1.38 -9.26
C ILE A 215 24.60 -1.32 -9.06
N LYS A 216 25.29 -2.48 -9.09
CA LYS A 216 26.75 -2.59 -8.96
C LYS A 216 27.54 -1.85 -10.04
N SER A 217 27.04 -1.78 -11.26
CA SER A 217 27.78 -1.19 -12.39
C SER A 217 27.57 0.32 -12.53
N ASN A 218 26.56 0.88 -11.87
CA ASN A 218 26.16 2.29 -11.99
C ASN A 218 26.06 2.92 -10.59
N THR A 219 26.88 2.43 -9.66
CA THR A 219 26.84 2.80 -8.25
C THR A 219 27.13 4.28 -7.98
N ALA A 220 27.83 4.95 -8.90
CA ALA A 220 28.09 6.39 -8.87
C ALA A 220 27.05 7.20 -9.69
N GLU A 221 26.07 6.53 -10.30
CA GLU A 221 25.03 7.10 -11.17
C GLU A 221 23.64 6.69 -10.60
N PRO A 222 23.24 7.24 -9.44
CA PRO A 222 22.02 6.81 -8.74
C PRO A 222 20.75 6.99 -9.57
N HIS A 223 20.66 8.02 -10.43
CA HIS A 223 19.48 8.22 -11.26
C HIS A 223 19.40 7.16 -12.36
N LYS A 224 20.52 6.85 -13.02
CA LYS A 224 20.61 5.74 -13.98
C LYS A 224 20.27 4.39 -13.36
N VAL A 225 20.61 4.15 -12.09
CA VAL A 225 20.16 2.95 -11.36
C VAL A 225 18.64 2.91 -11.25
N LYS A 226 18.00 4.00 -10.80
CA LYS A 226 16.54 4.08 -10.70
C LYS A 226 15.89 3.89 -12.06
N PHE A 227 16.39 4.56 -13.10
CA PHE A 227 15.91 4.42 -14.47
C PHE A 227 15.93 2.97 -14.95
N LYS A 228 17.06 2.27 -14.80
CA LYS A 228 17.18 0.85 -15.18
C LYS A 228 16.25 -0.07 -14.41
N ILE A 229 15.97 0.24 -13.14
CA ILE A 229 14.97 -0.50 -12.36
C ILE A 229 13.58 -0.26 -12.94
N ILE A 230 13.19 1.00 -13.20
CA ILE A 230 11.91 1.35 -13.82
C ILE A 230 11.74 0.71 -15.19
N GLU A 231 12.75 0.77 -16.06
CA GLU A 231 12.71 0.16 -17.39
C GLU A 231 12.38 -1.33 -17.33
N ARG A 232 13.00 -2.06 -16.38
CA ARG A 232 12.69 -3.47 -16.17
C ARG A 232 11.30 -3.72 -15.60
N LEU A 233 10.84 -2.89 -14.67
CA LEU A 233 9.49 -3.01 -14.12
C LEU A 233 8.46 -2.76 -15.22
N ARG A 234 8.68 -1.76 -16.08
CA ARG A 234 7.85 -1.48 -17.26
C ARG A 234 7.79 -2.64 -18.24
N GLY A 235 8.90 -3.34 -18.46
CA GLY A 235 8.91 -4.56 -19.27
C GLY A 235 8.00 -5.68 -18.76
N LEU A 236 7.49 -5.58 -17.51
CA LEU A 236 6.52 -6.50 -16.94
C LEU A 236 5.08 -5.98 -16.99
N ASP A 237 4.85 -4.72 -17.36
CA ASP A 237 3.50 -4.14 -17.43
C ASP A 237 2.64 -4.89 -18.46
N ASP A 238 3.25 -5.31 -19.57
CA ASP A 238 2.63 -6.08 -20.66
C ASP A 238 2.27 -7.52 -20.29
N VAL A 239 2.64 -8.00 -19.10
CA VAL A 239 2.32 -9.35 -18.63
C VAL A 239 1.06 -9.30 -17.76
N PRO A 240 -0.11 -9.73 -18.27
CA PRO A 240 -1.36 -9.61 -17.54
C PRO A 240 -1.30 -10.34 -16.20
N ILE A 241 -1.71 -9.66 -15.14
CA ILE A 241 -1.83 -10.17 -13.76
C ILE A 241 -0.49 -10.55 -13.11
N TRP A 242 0.33 -11.37 -13.75
CA TRP A 242 1.63 -11.82 -13.25
C TRP A 242 2.67 -10.71 -13.23
N GLY A 243 2.59 -9.73 -14.13
CA GLY A 243 3.50 -8.59 -14.17
C GLY A 243 3.59 -7.89 -12.83
N LEU A 244 2.46 -7.52 -12.25
CA LEU A 244 2.36 -6.89 -10.93
C LEU A 244 2.97 -7.75 -9.82
N LEU A 245 2.71 -9.06 -9.82
CA LEU A 245 3.28 -9.97 -8.80
C LEU A 245 4.81 -10.01 -8.89
N PHE A 246 5.35 -10.07 -10.10
CA PHE A 246 6.79 -10.03 -10.33
C PHE A 246 7.39 -8.68 -9.94
N GLN A 247 6.75 -7.56 -10.28
CA GLN A 247 7.20 -6.22 -9.88
C GLN A 247 7.30 -6.10 -8.35
N ILE A 248 6.27 -6.55 -7.61
CA ILE A 248 6.27 -6.57 -6.14
C ILE A 248 7.42 -7.42 -5.60
N LEU A 249 7.59 -8.63 -6.12
CA LEU A 249 8.64 -9.54 -5.66
C LEU A 249 10.06 -9.05 -6.01
N LEU A 250 10.22 -8.36 -7.14
CA LEU A 250 11.49 -7.76 -7.53
C LEU A 250 11.86 -6.61 -6.59
N LEU A 251 10.93 -5.68 -6.37
CA LEU A 251 11.12 -4.56 -5.45
C LEU A 251 11.41 -5.05 -4.02
N GLN A 252 10.61 -5.99 -3.52
CA GLN A 252 10.82 -6.58 -2.20
C GLN A 252 12.17 -7.33 -2.09
N GLY A 253 12.58 -8.02 -3.17
CA GLY A 253 13.86 -8.69 -3.24
C GLY A 253 15.04 -7.71 -3.21
N LEU A 254 14.94 -6.57 -3.91
CA LEU A 254 15.93 -5.50 -3.87
C LEU A 254 15.99 -4.82 -2.49
N CYS A 255 14.84 -4.51 -1.88
CA CYS A 255 14.79 -4.02 -0.51
C CYS A 255 15.49 -4.99 0.45
N LYS A 256 15.16 -6.28 0.35
CA LYS A 256 15.76 -7.30 1.21
C LYS A 256 17.27 -7.46 0.99
N MET A 257 17.71 -7.30 -0.25
CA MET A 257 19.12 -7.32 -0.62
C MET A 257 19.88 -6.17 0.06
N LEU A 258 19.32 -4.95 0.05
CA LEU A 258 19.91 -3.78 0.69
C LEU A 258 19.86 -3.88 2.23
N GLU A 259 18.77 -4.37 2.81
CA GLU A 259 18.69 -4.65 4.26
C GLU A 259 19.77 -5.62 4.76
N CYS A 260 20.21 -6.54 3.89
CA CYS A 260 21.20 -7.57 4.22
C CYS A 260 22.59 -7.24 3.69
N CYS A 261 22.82 -6.02 3.19
CA CYS A 261 24.11 -5.63 2.65
C CYS A 261 25.15 -5.44 3.76
N THR A 262 26.43 -5.52 3.40
CA THR A 262 27.54 -5.38 4.36
C THR A 262 27.92 -3.93 4.66
N LEU A 263 27.17 -2.95 4.15
CA LEU A 263 27.49 -1.54 4.36
C LEU A 263 27.29 -1.12 5.81
N THR A 264 28.14 -0.21 6.24
CA THR A 264 28.11 0.46 7.53
C THR A 264 27.98 1.96 7.31
N GLU A 265 27.48 2.70 8.30
CA GLU A 265 27.29 4.16 8.21
C GLU A 265 28.57 4.95 7.86
N SER A 266 29.74 4.37 8.15
CA SER A 266 31.03 4.96 7.79
C SER A 266 31.47 4.76 6.33
N ASP A 267 30.77 3.91 5.57
CA ASP A 267 31.10 3.63 4.18
C ASP A 267 30.58 4.74 3.26
N THR A 268 31.39 5.15 2.30
CA THR A 268 31.14 6.30 1.41
C THR A 268 29.85 6.20 0.58
N GLY A 269 29.29 4.99 0.42
CA GLY A 269 28.02 4.76 -0.29
C GLY A 269 26.81 4.51 0.62
N TYR A 270 26.97 4.47 1.95
CA TYR A 270 25.87 4.06 2.83
C TYR A 270 24.60 4.93 2.64
N GLN A 271 24.76 6.25 2.60
CA GLN A 271 23.62 7.17 2.46
C GLN A 271 22.90 7.02 1.14
N ASP A 272 23.63 6.84 0.03
CA ASP A 272 23.03 6.59 -1.27
C ASP A 272 22.19 5.30 -1.25
N ALA A 273 22.52 4.32 -0.38
CA ALA A 273 21.88 3.00 -0.38
C ALA A 273 20.61 3.04 0.44
N VAL A 274 20.65 3.85 1.51
CA VAL A 274 19.46 4.26 2.26
C VAL A 274 18.50 4.99 1.33
N LEU A 275 18.96 5.98 0.57
CA LEU A 275 18.11 6.73 -0.38
C LEU A 275 17.53 5.82 -1.47
N LEU A 276 18.33 4.90 -2.02
CA LEU A 276 17.83 3.90 -2.98
C LEU A 276 16.80 2.97 -2.33
N TYR A 277 17.03 2.54 -1.09
CA TYR A 277 16.11 1.70 -0.34
C TYR A 277 14.77 2.39 -0.05
N GLU A 278 14.81 3.64 0.40
CA GLU A 278 13.61 4.47 0.63
C GLU A 278 12.80 4.63 -0.66
N TRP A 279 13.48 4.99 -1.77
CA TRP A 279 12.84 5.09 -3.08
C TRP A 279 12.21 3.75 -3.53
N LEU A 280 12.90 2.62 -3.31
CA LEU A 280 12.34 1.29 -3.59
C LEU A 280 11.10 0.99 -2.73
N GLN A 281 11.07 1.40 -1.46
CA GLN A 281 9.91 1.23 -0.59
C GLN A 281 8.70 2.04 -1.07
N GLU A 282 8.90 3.26 -1.56
CA GLU A 282 7.82 4.06 -2.15
C GLU A 282 7.21 3.36 -3.36
N ARG A 283 8.06 2.95 -4.33
CA ARG A 283 7.60 2.22 -5.52
C ARG A 283 6.90 0.91 -5.14
N LEU A 284 7.42 0.20 -4.15
CA LEU A 284 6.79 -1.03 -3.64
C LEU A 284 5.42 -0.73 -3.05
N SER A 285 5.27 0.35 -2.28
CA SER A 285 3.99 0.77 -1.68
C SER A 285 2.95 1.01 -2.76
N GLU A 286 3.29 1.72 -3.83
CA GLU A 286 2.39 1.94 -4.98
C GLU A 286 1.90 0.62 -5.57
N LYS A 287 2.80 -0.33 -5.81
CA LYS A 287 2.41 -1.65 -6.34
C LYS A 287 1.56 -2.46 -5.38
N LEU A 288 1.81 -2.35 -4.08
CA LEU A 288 1.00 -2.99 -3.04
C LEU A 288 -0.40 -2.36 -2.93
N ILE A 289 -0.53 -1.05 -3.16
CA ILE A 289 -1.82 -0.38 -3.30
C ILE A 289 -2.54 -0.96 -4.52
N SER A 290 -1.92 -0.94 -5.70
CA SER A 290 -2.53 -1.52 -6.92
C SER A 290 -2.95 -2.99 -6.71
N PHE A 291 -2.14 -3.78 -6.02
CA PHE A 291 -2.44 -5.18 -5.68
C PHE A 291 -3.64 -5.32 -4.75
N THR A 292 -3.79 -4.42 -3.78
CA THR A 292 -4.95 -4.38 -2.85
C THR A 292 -6.26 -4.06 -3.58
N PHE A 293 -6.21 -3.21 -4.60
CA PHE A 293 -7.38 -2.78 -5.38
C PHE A 293 -7.67 -3.68 -6.60
N LYS A 294 -6.77 -4.61 -6.95
CA LYS A 294 -6.98 -5.52 -8.09
C LYS A 294 -8.20 -6.43 -7.85
N PRO A 295 -9.05 -6.62 -8.89
CA PRO A 295 -10.30 -7.37 -8.80
C PRO A 295 -10.06 -8.90 -8.85
N TRP A 296 -9.49 -9.46 -7.79
CA TRP A 296 -9.17 -10.88 -7.69
C TRP A 296 -10.42 -11.76 -7.67
N GLY A 297 -10.45 -12.78 -8.54
CA GLY A 297 -11.56 -13.69 -8.73
C GLY A 297 -11.72 -14.73 -7.62
N LYS A 298 -12.75 -15.57 -7.77
CA LYS A 298 -13.03 -16.66 -6.84
C LYS A 298 -11.92 -17.72 -6.90
N GLY A 299 -11.26 -17.96 -5.76
CA GLY A 299 -10.12 -18.88 -5.65
C GLY A 299 -8.74 -18.21 -5.76
N ASP A 300 -8.67 -16.98 -6.29
CA ASP A 300 -7.39 -16.24 -6.35
C ASP A 300 -6.89 -15.90 -4.95
N ARG A 301 -7.79 -15.56 -4.02
CA ARG A 301 -7.43 -15.28 -2.62
C ARG A 301 -6.73 -16.45 -1.94
N GLU A 302 -7.19 -17.68 -2.19
CA GLU A 302 -6.54 -18.88 -1.65
C GLU A 302 -5.18 -19.11 -2.29
N ARG A 303 -5.09 -18.91 -3.61
CA ARG A 303 -3.83 -19.06 -4.36
C ARG A 303 -2.80 -18.01 -3.96
N LEU A 304 -3.22 -16.78 -3.71
CA LEU A 304 -2.39 -15.64 -3.31
C LEU A 304 -2.05 -15.65 -1.82
N LYS A 305 -2.70 -16.51 -1.02
CA LYS A 305 -2.48 -16.58 0.43
C LYS A 305 -0.99 -16.61 0.84
N PRO A 306 -0.12 -17.43 0.22
CA PRO A 306 1.32 -17.43 0.51
C PRO A 306 1.97 -16.07 0.35
N LEU A 307 1.60 -15.33 -0.71
CA LEU A 307 2.13 -14.01 -0.99
C LEU A 307 1.54 -12.98 -0.02
N THR A 308 0.24 -13.00 0.22
CA THR A 308 -0.39 -12.04 1.12
C THR A 308 0.07 -12.19 2.57
N ASP A 309 0.30 -13.42 3.03
CA ASP A 309 0.86 -13.69 4.36
C ASP A 309 2.28 -13.13 4.48
N TYR A 310 3.09 -13.32 3.42
CA TYR A 310 4.44 -12.77 3.35
C TYR A 310 4.43 -11.24 3.33
N LEU A 311 3.62 -10.61 2.46
CA LEU A 311 3.52 -9.15 2.36
C LEU A 311 3.02 -8.55 3.67
N TYR A 312 2.04 -9.16 4.34
CA TYR A 312 1.56 -8.69 5.64
C TYR A 312 2.61 -8.86 6.76
N SER A 313 3.61 -9.72 6.57
CA SER A 313 4.75 -9.85 7.49
C SER A 313 5.76 -8.70 7.37
N THR A 314 5.77 -7.99 6.25
CA THR A 314 6.67 -6.83 6.04
C THR A 314 6.08 -5.56 6.64
N GLU A 315 6.95 -4.60 6.94
CA GLU A 315 6.53 -3.30 7.49
C GLU A 315 5.71 -2.50 6.48
N VAL A 316 6.22 -2.37 5.25
CA VAL A 316 5.54 -1.69 4.15
C VAL A 316 4.17 -2.31 3.84
N GLY A 317 4.05 -3.65 3.89
CA GLY A 317 2.78 -4.31 3.66
C GLY A 317 1.74 -4.02 4.74
N ARG A 318 2.14 -3.97 6.02
CA ARG A 318 1.25 -3.52 7.10
C ARG A 318 0.88 -2.06 6.98
N LEU A 319 1.81 -1.20 6.60
CA LEU A 319 1.55 0.22 6.40
C LEU A 319 0.46 0.46 5.37
N VAL A 320 0.57 -0.18 4.20
CA VAL A 320 -0.45 -0.11 3.13
C VAL A 320 -1.81 -0.59 3.66
N GLN A 321 -1.86 -1.74 4.33
CA GLN A 321 -3.11 -2.30 4.85
C GLN A 321 -3.75 -1.43 5.95
N ASN A 322 -2.93 -0.80 6.80
CA ASN A 322 -3.41 0.12 7.83
C ASN A 322 -3.91 1.44 7.23
N THR A 323 -3.37 1.87 6.09
CA THR A 323 -3.79 3.11 5.43
C THR A 323 -5.25 3.04 4.96
N PHE A 324 -5.67 1.93 4.35
CA PHE A 324 -7.03 1.78 3.81
C PHE A 324 -8.02 1.19 4.80
N PHE A 325 -7.54 0.37 5.73
CA PHE A 325 -8.41 -0.44 6.58
C PHE A 325 -8.10 -0.30 8.07
N GLY A 326 -7.21 0.63 8.43
CA GLY A 326 -7.07 1.11 9.80
C GLY A 326 -8.27 1.98 10.14
N VAL A 327 -8.99 1.61 11.20
CA VAL A 327 -10.20 2.31 11.64
C VAL A 327 -9.90 3.78 11.94
N HIS A 328 -10.68 4.69 11.33
CA HIS A 328 -10.83 6.06 11.82
C HIS A 328 -11.22 6.03 13.31
N ARG A 329 -10.30 6.35 14.21
CA ARG A 329 -10.61 6.88 15.54
C ARG A 329 -10.89 8.39 15.43
N LEU A 330 -11.93 8.79 14.70
CA LEU A 330 -12.40 10.18 14.70
C LEU A 330 -13.92 10.18 14.53
N ALA A 331 -14.62 10.59 15.61
CA ALA A 331 -16.08 10.82 15.74
C ALA A 331 -16.94 9.56 15.53
N ASP A 332 -17.70 8.99 16.48
CA ASP A 332 -18.44 9.53 17.63
C ASP A 332 -18.48 8.45 18.71
N ASP A 333 -18.03 8.74 19.93
CA ASP A 333 -18.34 7.92 21.10
C ASP A 333 -18.72 8.88 22.24
N GLU A 334 -20.02 9.18 22.35
CA GLU A 334 -20.61 9.47 23.66
C GLU A 334 -20.67 8.15 24.45
N PRO A 335 -20.32 8.15 25.75
CA PRO A 335 -20.26 6.92 26.53
C PRO A 335 -21.68 6.51 26.98
N ALA A 336 -22.26 5.50 26.32
CA ALA A 336 -23.43 4.83 26.86
C ALA A 336 -23.01 3.82 27.93
N THR A 337 -23.39 4.13 29.16
CA THR A 337 -23.21 3.39 30.41
C THR A 337 -23.71 1.94 30.39
N ALA A 338 -22.96 1.13 31.15
CA ALA A 338 -23.23 -0.20 31.70
C ALA A 338 -24.69 -0.69 31.76
N ASP A 339 -24.90 -1.96 31.35
CA ASP A 339 -25.42 -3.01 32.24
C ASP A 339 -25.27 -4.41 31.60
N GLN A 340 -24.68 -5.35 32.34
CA GLN A 340 -24.84 -6.80 32.12
C GLN A 340 -26.04 -7.31 32.93
N PRO A 341 -26.66 -8.45 32.56
CA PRO A 341 -26.30 -9.68 33.29
C PRO A 341 -26.26 -10.98 32.45
N GLN A 342 -25.47 -11.92 32.97
CA GLN A 342 -25.16 -13.29 32.52
C GLN A 342 -26.33 -14.29 32.61
N GLY A 343 -26.25 -15.40 31.86
CA GLY A 343 -27.00 -16.63 32.14
C GLY A 343 -26.79 -17.83 31.19
N ASN A 344 -25.87 -18.73 31.58
CA ASN A 344 -25.78 -20.19 31.31
C ASN A 344 -25.25 -20.77 29.96
N GLN A 345 -24.25 -21.66 30.11
CA GLN A 345 -23.41 -22.40 29.14
C GLN A 345 -23.52 -23.95 29.41
N PRO A 346 -22.86 -24.90 28.68
CA PRO A 346 -22.97 -25.37 27.28
C PRO A 346 -22.96 -26.95 27.23
N PRO A 347 -22.60 -27.72 26.16
CA PRO A 347 -21.25 -27.80 25.53
C PRO A 347 -21.29 -28.05 23.98
N ALA A 348 -20.26 -28.00 23.12
CA ALA A 348 -18.81 -28.04 23.25
C ALA A 348 -18.12 -27.41 22.02
N SER A 349 -16.85 -27.02 22.22
CA SER A 349 -15.79 -26.72 21.23
C SER A 349 -15.64 -25.28 20.74
N GLN A 350 -15.32 -24.38 21.67
CA GLN A 350 -14.53 -23.16 21.42
C GLN A 350 -13.45 -23.05 22.51
N GLU A 351 -12.22 -22.76 22.12
CA GLU A 351 -11.12 -22.34 23.02
C GLU A 351 -10.83 -20.84 22.80
N PRO A 352 -10.35 -20.11 23.84
CA PRO A 352 -11.08 -18.96 24.36
C PRO A 352 -10.29 -17.63 24.38
N ALA A 353 -11.04 -16.54 24.50
CA ALA A 353 -10.57 -15.24 24.94
C ALA A 353 -10.04 -15.33 26.39
N THR A 354 -8.78 -14.97 26.59
CA THR A 354 -8.18 -14.73 27.90
C THR A 354 -7.69 -13.28 27.93
N GLY A 355 -8.15 -12.50 28.92
CA GLY A 355 -7.43 -11.28 29.29
C GLY A 355 -6.01 -11.68 29.68
N ARG A 356 -5.00 -10.99 29.13
CA ARG A 356 -3.61 -11.25 29.51
C ARG A 356 -3.46 -10.99 31.01
N GLU A 357 -3.16 -12.03 31.77
CA GLU A 357 -2.72 -11.88 33.16
C GLU A 357 -1.38 -11.11 33.16
N LEU A 358 -1.30 -10.04 33.96
CA LEU A 358 -0.05 -9.32 34.16
C LEU A 358 0.93 -10.23 34.92
N PRO A 359 2.21 -10.30 34.52
CA PRO A 359 3.24 -10.92 35.34
C PRO A 359 3.22 -10.32 36.75
N SER A 360 3.45 -11.14 37.78
CA SER A 360 3.34 -10.69 39.18
C SER A 360 4.30 -9.54 39.52
N GLU A 361 5.42 -9.41 38.80
CA GLU A 361 6.34 -8.27 38.93
C GLU A 361 5.80 -6.95 38.33
N LEU A 362 4.80 -7.02 37.45
CA LEU A 362 4.15 -5.89 36.78
C LEU A 362 2.71 -5.68 37.25
N ASP A 363 2.23 -6.50 38.18
CA ASP A 363 0.94 -6.35 38.84
C ASP A 363 1.08 -5.54 40.13
N THR A 364 1.47 -4.26 39.99
CA THR A 364 1.54 -3.30 41.08
C THR A 364 0.74 -2.04 40.73
N GLU A 365 0.29 -1.29 41.74
CA GLU A 365 -0.47 -0.05 41.52
C GLU A 365 0.32 0.97 40.67
N GLN A 366 1.61 1.12 40.96
CA GLN A 366 2.51 2.00 40.22
C GLN A 366 2.72 1.53 38.76
N ALA A 367 2.84 0.22 38.53
CA ALA A 367 2.93 -0.31 37.17
C ALA A 367 1.65 -0.07 36.36
N ARG A 368 0.48 -0.26 37.01
CA ARG A 368 -0.84 -0.01 36.41
C ARG A 368 -1.04 1.46 36.07
N GLU A 369 -0.51 2.38 36.88
CA GLU A 369 -0.52 3.81 36.57
C GLU A 369 0.31 4.13 35.31
N TYR A 370 1.52 3.60 35.20
CA TYR A 370 2.32 3.77 33.98
C TYR A 370 1.66 3.16 32.75
N PHE A 371 0.99 2.01 32.89
CA PHE A 371 0.20 1.44 31.80
C PHE A 371 -0.99 2.33 31.42
N ALA A 372 -1.73 2.88 32.39
CA ALA A 372 -2.83 3.80 32.11
C ALA A 372 -2.35 5.06 31.38
N ARG A 373 -1.24 5.65 31.83
CA ARG A 373 -0.58 6.78 31.14
C ARG A 373 -0.12 6.40 29.73
N ALA A 374 0.41 5.18 29.54
CA ALA A 374 0.79 4.68 28.22
C ALA A 374 -0.42 4.47 27.28
N VAL A 375 -1.57 4.07 27.82
CA VAL A 375 -2.83 3.99 27.07
C VAL A 375 -3.29 5.37 26.65
N VAL A 376 -3.29 6.36 27.56
CA VAL A 376 -3.62 7.76 27.25
C VAL A 376 -2.67 8.35 26.21
N ALA A 377 -1.37 8.04 26.28
CA ALA A 377 -0.37 8.48 25.31
C ALA A 377 -0.48 7.78 23.93
N GLY A 378 -1.40 6.81 23.79
CA GLY A 378 -1.62 6.05 22.56
C GLY A 378 -0.52 5.03 22.24
N LEU A 379 0.33 4.71 23.20
CA LEU A 379 1.44 3.75 23.05
C LEU A 379 1.02 2.31 23.38
N MET A 380 -0.10 2.13 24.09
CA MET A 380 -0.59 0.84 24.58
C MET A 380 -2.12 0.74 24.46
N SER A 381 -2.68 -0.46 24.28
CA SER A 381 -4.12 -0.73 24.38
C SER A 381 -4.55 -1.07 25.81
N GLU A 382 -5.85 -0.97 26.12
CA GLU A 382 -6.40 -1.37 27.43
C GLU A 382 -6.13 -2.85 27.79
N GLN A 383 -5.85 -3.69 26.78
CA GLN A 383 -5.48 -5.10 26.94
C GLN A 383 -3.95 -5.31 27.01
N TYR A 384 -3.19 -4.27 27.35
CA TYR A 384 -1.72 -4.28 27.47
C TYR A 384 -0.98 -4.69 26.18
N LYS A 385 -1.57 -4.42 24.99
CA LYS A 385 -0.87 -4.58 23.70
C LYS A 385 -0.10 -3.31 23.38
N TRP A 386 1.19 -3.42 23.09
CA TRP A 386 1.99 -2.29 22.62
C TRP A 386 1.61 -1.91 21.18
N LEU A 387 1.46 -0.62 20.91
CA LEU A 387 0.97 -0.08 19.65
C LEU A 387 2.03 0.72 18.87
N ALA A 388 3.16 1.06 19.50
CA ALA A 388 4.23 1.85 18.90
C ALA A 388 5.42 0.97 18.45
N SER A 389 6.51 1.61 18.00
CA SER A 389 7.71 0.90 17.53
C SER A 389 8.34 0.05 18.63
N GLN A 390 9.08 -0.99 18.22
CA GLN A 390 9.83 -1.85 19.15
C GLN A 390 10.92 -1.08 19.90
N SER A 391 11.51 -0.06 19.28
CA SER A 391 12.49 0.83 19.92
C SER A 391 11.85 1.63 21.05
N LEU A 392 10.64 2.17 20.84
CA LEU A 392 9.88 2.83 21.91
C LEU A 392 9.45 1.85 23.00
N LEU A 393 9.10 0.61 22.65
CA LEU A 393 8.83 -0.44 23.63
C LEU A 393 10.05 -0.72 24.51
N ALA A 394 11.25 -0.80 23.91
CA ALA A 394 12.48 -1.03 24.64
C ALA A 394 12.81 0.13 25.59
N CYS A 395 12.58 1.38 25.17
CA CYS A 395 12.71 2.57 26.03
C CYS A 395 11.67 2.59 27.16
N PHE A 396 10.41 2.27 26.88
CA PHE A 396 9.36 2.19 27.89
C PHE A 396 9.67 1.11 28.93
N CYS A 397 10.05 -0.09 28.51
CA CYS A 397 10.43 -1.20 29.39
C CYS A 397 11.70 -0.88 30.20
N ARG A 398 12.65 -0.11 29.64
CA ARG A 398 13.82 0.39 30.38
C ARG A 398 13.37 1.29 31.53
N GLU A 399 12.61 2.35 31.21
CA GLU A 399 12.14 3.31 32.21
C GLU A 399 11.29 2.64 33.28
N MET A 400 10.39 1.75 32.88
CA MET A 400 9.55 1.00 33.80
C MET A 400 10.37 0.07 34.70
N SER A 401 11.39 -0.60 34.17
CA SER A 401 12.29 -1.43 34.98
C SER A 401 13.09 -0.62 36.01
N VAL A 402 13.43 0.63 35.68
CA VAL A 402 14.16 1.53 36.58
C VAL A 402 13.22 2.08 37.65
N ASN A 403 12.08 2.62 37.25
CA ASN A 403 11.11 3.25 38.16
C ASN A 403 10.44 2.25 39.12
N LEU A 404 10.26 0.99 38.71
CA LEU A 404 9.73 -0.09 39.55
C LEU A 404 10.83 -0.89 40.27
N ASP A 405 12.10 -0.50 40.12
CA ASP A 405 13.25 -1.10 40.80
C ASP A 405 13.42 -2.63 40.61
N LEU A 406 13.01 -3.15 39.44
CA LEU A 406 12.87 -4.61 39.19
C LEU A 406 14.21 -5.37 39.05
N GLY A 407 15.31 -4.66 38.90
CA GLY A 407 16.63 -5.23 38.64
C GLY A 407 17.22 -6.02 39.82
N LYS A 408 17.71 -7.24 39.58
CA LYS A 408 18.45 -8.03 40.59
C LYS A 408 19.94 -8.06 40.26
N GLY A 409 20.65 -7.00 40.63
CA GLY A 409 22.12 -6.89 40.52
C GLY A 409 22.59 -5.64 39.79
N TYR A 410 23.91 -5.40 39.82
CA TYR A 410 24.57 -4.25 39.21
C TYR A 410 25.45 -4.67 38.03
N SER A 411 25.61 -3.78 37.06
CA SER A 411 26.61 -3.89 35.99
C SER A 411 28.01 -3.59 36.54
N SER A 412 29.04 -3.91 35.75
CA SER A 412 30.44 -3.53 36.06
C SER A 412 30.64 -2.02 36.21
N GLU A 413 29.74 -1.22 35.64
CA GLU A 413 29.75 0.24 35.67
C GLU A 413 28.88 0.82 36.80
N GLY A 414 28.41 -0.01 37.74
CA GLY A 414 27.61 0.42 38.89
C GLY A 414 26.14 0.73 38.60
N GLN A 415 25.68 0.62 37.35
CA GLN A 415 24.26 0.77 37.00
C GLN A 415 23.46 -0.50 37.34
N LYS A 416 22.28 -0.37 37.95
CA LYS A 416 21.38 -1.49 38.25
C LYS A 416 20.92 -2.16 36.94
N ARG A 417 21.01 -3.49 36.88
CA ARG A 417 20.68 -4.27 35.67
C ARG A 417 19.18 -4.23 35.42
N LEU A 418 18.78 -3.95 34.19
CA LEU A 418 17.38 -3.94 33.77
C LEU A 418 16.78 -5.35 33.79
N SER A 419 15.54 -5.47 34.25
CA SER A 419 14.79 -6.72 34.27
C SER A 419 13.90 -6.81 33.04
N TRP A 420 14.31 -7.58 32.03
CA TRP A 420 13.58 -7.68 30.75
C TRP A 420 12.48 -8.75 30.74
N LYS A 421 12.67 -9.83 31.51
CA LYS A 421 11.81 -11.03 31.43
C LYS A 421 10.32 -10.77 31.68
N PRO A 422 9.92 -9.94 32.67
CA PRO A 422 8.49 -9.66 32.88
C PRO A 422 7.87 -8.97 31.65
N PHE A 423 8.59 -8.06 31.02
CA PHE A 423 8.13 -7.35 29.83
C PHE A 423 8.10 -8.24 28.59
N GLU A 424 9.11 -9.09 28.40
CA GLU A 424 9.14 -10.07 27.30
C GLU A 424 7.92 -11.00 27.37
N ALA A 425 7.53 -11.43 28.58
CA ALA A 425 6.33 -12.22 28.82
C ALA A 425 5.04 -11.44 28.55
N LEU A 426 4.91 -10.22 29.07
CA LEU A 426 3.73 -9.38 28.91
C LEU A 426 3.46 -9.04 27.43
N PHE A 427 4.51 -8.64 26.70
CA PHE A 427 4.40 -8.18 25.32
C PHE A 427 4.57 -9.29 24.28
N ASN A 428 4.79 -10.54 24.71
CA ASN A 428 5.07 -11.68 23.84
C ASN A 428 6.24 -11.42 22.87
N VAL A 429 7.32 -10.82 23.39
CA VAL A 429 8.52 -10.48 22.63
C VAL A 429 9.56 -11.59 22.84
N LYS A 430 10.22 -12.03 21.76
CA LYS A 430 11.28 -13.07 21.86
C LYS A 430 12.38 -12.60 22.80
N ALA A 431 12.90 -13.53 23.61
CA ALA A 431 13.97 -13.24 24.56
C ALA A 431 15.15 -12.53 23.90
N LYS A 432 15.70 -11.52 24.58
CA LYS A 432 16.80 -10.63 24.16
C LYS A 432 16.44 -9.58 23.11
N ASN A 433 15.26 -9.60 22.49
CA ASN A 433 14.93 -8.59 21.48
C ASN A 433 14.85 -7.18 22.07
N LEU A 434 14.27 -6.99 23.27
CA LEU A 434 14.23 -5.67 23.92
C LEU A 434 15.63 -5.18 24.29
N THR A 435 16.48 -6.07 24.77
CA THR A 435 17.89 -5.77 25.09
C THR A 435 18.69 -5.38 23.85
N THR A 436 18.49 -6.11 22.74
CA THR A 436 19.13 -5.79 21.44
C THR A 436 18.67 -4.44 20.95
N SER A 437 17.35 -4.18 20.93
CA SER A 437 16.80 -2.89 20.53
C SER A 437 17.33 -1.73 21.37
N LEU A 438 17.46 -1.89 22.69
CA LEU A 438 18.07 -0.84 23.54
C LEU A 438 19.57 -0.65 23.23
N ASN A 439 20.30 -1.73 22.98
CA ASN A 439 21.71 -1.64 22.62
C ASN A 439 21.92 -0.97 21.25
N ASP A 440 21.01 -1.19 20.31
CA ASP A 440 21.05 -0.55 19.00
C ASP A 440 20.82 0.97 19.14
N ILE A 441 19.83 1.40 19.95
CA ILE A 441 19.63 2.83 20.29
C ILE A 441 20.89 3.45 20.93
N LYS A 442 21.55 2.72 21.83
CA LYS A 442 22.79 3.21 22.47
C LYS A 442 23.96 3.33 21.50
N LYS A 443 24.01 2.49 20.46
CA LYS A 443 25.05 2.54 19.42
C LYS A 443 24.80 3.66 18.42
N THR A 444 23.54 3.90 18.05
CA THR A 444 23.16 5.00 17.14
C THR A 444 23.28 6.38 17.81
N GLY A 445 23.17 6.45 19.14
CA GLY A 445 23.28 7.70 19.89
C GLY A 445 22.13 8.68 19.64
N GLN A 446 21.11 8.25 18.90
CA GLN A 446 19.90 9.00 18.59
C GLN A 446 18.70 8.34 19.27
N ASP A 447 17.89 9.15 19.94
CA ASP A 447 16.66 8.67 20.56
C ASP A 447 15.62 8.30 19.48
N PRO A 448 14.81 7.25 19.72
CA PRO A 448 13.77 6.87 18.77
C PRO A 448 12.72 7.99 18.61
N ILE A 449 12.23 8.18 17.38
CA ILE A 449 11.14 9.12 17.10
C ILE A 449 9.95 8.80 18.00
N GLY A 450 9.44 9.79 18.74
CA GLY A 450 8.35 9.61 19.70
C GLY A 450 8.79 9.34 21.14
N ILE A 451 10.10 9.39 21.45
CA ILE A 451 10.64 9.16 22.80
C ILE A 451 10.03 10.11 23.85
N GLU A 452 9.65 11.32 23.45
CA GLU A 452 9.06 12.33 24.31
C GLU A 452 7.75 11.86 24.94
N LYS A 453 6.99 11.00 24.24
CA LYS A 453 5.77 10.37 24.77
C LYS A 453 6.08 9.34 25.84
N VAL A 454 7.17 8.60 25.68
CA VAL A 454 7.63 7.63 26.68
C VAL A 454 8.12 8.39 27.92
N GLU A 455 8.94 9.42 27.75
CA GLU A 455 9.41 10.23 28.87
C GLU A 455 8.28 10.90 29.65
N ALA A 456 7.25 11.39 28.97
CA ALA A 456 6.10 12.03 29.60
C ALA A 456 5.33 11.09 30.53
N ILE A 457 5.36 9.77 30.30
CA ILE A 457 4.70 8.80 31.19
C ILE A 457 5.33 8.77 32.58
N PHE A 458 6.65 8.95 32.64
CA PHE A 458 7.45 8.82 33.86
C PHE A 458 7.85 10.16 34.48
N LYS A 459 7.34 11.28 33.94
CA LYS A 459 7.44 12.60 34.58
C LYS A 459 6.26 12.77 35.55
N ASP A 460 6.56 13.31 36.73
CA ASP A 460 5.58 13.59 37.80
C ASP A 460 4.70 14.81 37.48
#